data_AF-A0A4Q6GG35-F1
#
_entry.id   AF-A0A4Q6GG35-F1
#
_cell.length_a   1.000
_cell.length_b   1.000
_cell.length_c   1.000
_cell.angle_alpha   90.00
_cell.angle_beta   90.00
_cell.angle_gamma   90.00
#
_symmetry.space_group_name_H-M   'P 1'
#
loop_
_entity.id
_entity.type
_entity.pdbx_description
1 polymer ?
#
loop_
_entity_poly.entity_id
_entity_poly.type
_entity_poly.pdbx_seq_one_letter_code
_entity_poly.pdbx_strand_id
1 'polypeptide(L)'
;MHLVDITMFYAAEGGGVSTYLNAKARWLARYGWARHTILSPNVDDDEAPSLVRVPAVSLPGIHGYRMPVSVAAAARRLRAAQPDLIEAGDAGHSAWAALRLRQRLGIPAIAFY
;
A
#
# COMPACT_ATOMS: atom_id res chain seq x y z
N MET A 1 3.02 5.83 16.08
CA MET A 1 2.12 6.00 14.93
C MET A 1 2.51 5.03 13.84
N HIS A 2 1.54 4.43 13.16
CA HIS A 2 1.74 3.54 12.03
C HIS A 2 1.10 4.10 10.76
N LEU A 3 1.96 4.50 9.83
CA LEU A 3 1.58 4.99 8.51
C LEU A 3 1.65 3.83 7.51
N VAL A 4 0.56 3.64 6.78
CA VAL A 4 0.48 2.65 5.70
C VAL A 4 0.26 3.32 4.36
N ASP A 5 1.21 3.18 3.45
CA ASP A 5 1.02 3.48 2.04
C ASP A 5 0.40 2.26 1.34
N ILE A 6 -0.66 2.45 0.58
CA ILE A 6 -1.28 1.40 -0.23
C ILE A 6 -1.38 1.84 -1.69
N THR A 7 -0.81 1.04 -2.60
CA THR A 7 -0.85 1.34 -4.04
C THR A 7 -0.75 0.09 -4.91
N MET A 8 -1.42 0.11 -6.07
CA MET A 8 -1.25 -0.84 -7.16
C MET A 8 -0.03 -0.53 -8.04
N PHE A 9 0.56 0.65 -7.91
CA PHE A 9 1.62 1.15 -8.80
C PHE A 9 3.04 1.00 -8.25
N TYR A 10 3.22 0.19 -7.20
CA TYR A 10 4.56 -0.25 -6.83
C TYR A 10 5.09 -1.15 -7.95
N ALA A 11 6.30 -0.89 -8.42
CA ALA A 11 7.00 -1.72 -9.39
C ALA A 11 8.22 -2.35 -8.72
N ALA A 12 8.46 -3.63 -9.00
CA ALA A 12 9.58 -4.39 -8.44
C ALA A 12 10.94 -3.84 -8.92
N GLU A 13 11.02 -3.43 -10.18
CA GLU A 13 12.22 -2.82 -10.78
C GLU A 13 11.86 -1.52 -11.50
N GLY A 14 12.55 -0.43 -11.13
CA GLY A 14 12.28 0.91 -11.67
C GLY A 14 10.93 1.50 -11.26
N GLY A 15 10.68 2.77 -11.63
CA GLY A 15 9.39 3.45 -11.42
C GLY A 15 9.43 4.56 -10.36
N GLY A 16 8.73 5.67 -10.63
CA GLY A 16 8.70 6.83 -9.74
C GLY A 16 8.02 6.55 -8.40
N VAL A 17 6.93 5.76 -8.41
CA VAL A 17 6.15 5.43 -7.21
C VAL A 17 6.96 4.56 -6.24
N SER A 18 7.55 3.45 -6.70
CA SER A 18 8.41 2.59 -5.86
C SER A 18 9.63 3.36 -5.35
N THR A 19 10.27 4.17 -6.20
CA THR A 19 11.39 5.04 -5.80
C THR A 19 11.01 6.01 -4.68
N TYR A 20 9.89 6.70 -4.83
CA TYR A 20 9.36 7.62 -3.82
C TYR A 20 9.03 6.91 -2.51
N LEU A 21 8.27 5.82 -2.57
CA LEU A 21 7.85 5.07 -1.38
C LEU A 21 9.05 4.49 -0.62
N ASN A 22 10.05 3.98 -1.33
CA ASN A 22 11.28 3.47 -0.73
C ASN A 22 12.15 4.59 -0.13
N ALA A 23 12.19 5.77 -0.76
CA ALA A 23 12.84 6.94 -0.19
C ALA A 23 12.12 7.42 1.09
N LYS A 24 10.79 7.50 1.06
CA LYS A 24 9.94 7.83 2.21
C LYS A 24 10.13 6.84 3.36
N ALA A 25 10.16 5.54 3.07
CA ALA A 25 10.41 4.48 4.06
C ALA A 25 11.76 4.66 4.76
N ARG A 26 12.84 4.86 3.98
CA ARG A 26 14.19 5.12 4.53
C ARG A 26 14.22 6.40 5.36
N TRP A 27 13.54 7.45 4.91
CA TRP A 27 13.47 8.71 5.63
C TRP A 27 12.74 8.52 6.98
N LEU A 28 11.54 7.92 6.99
CA LEU A 28 10.77 7.66 8.21
C LEU A 28 11.53 6.78 9.21
N ALA A 29 12.20 5.73 8.72
CA ALA A 29 13.02 4.85 9.56
C ALA A 29 14.15 5.60 10.28
N ARG A 30 14.72 6.65 9.66
CA ARG A 30 15.78 7.47 10.27
C ARG A 30 15.28 8.32 11.44
N TYR A 31 14.05 8.83 11.38
CA TYR A 31 13.51 9.71 12.43
C TYR A 31 12.71 8.98 13.51
N GLY A 32 12.30 7.73 13.27
CA GLY A 32 11.80 6.81 14.31
C GLY A 32 10.45 7.15 14.96
N TRP A 33 9.81 8.26 14.60
CA TRP A 33 8.51 8.67 15.17
C TRP A 33 7.32 7.92 14.56
N ALA A 34 7.51 7.26 13.42
CA ALA A 34 6.49 6.48 12.74
C ALA A 34 7.03 5.14 12.24
N ARG A 35 6.25 4.08 12.44
CA ARG A 35 6.38 2.84 11.68
C ARG A 35 5.78 3.07 10.30
N HIS A 36 6.46 2.63 9.25
CA HIS A 36 5.99 2.73 7.88
C HIS A 36 5.85 1.35 7.26
N THR A 37 4.75 1.11 6.56
CA THR A 37 4.51 -0.13 5.82
C THR A 37 3.91 0.18 4.45
N ILE A 38 4.40 -0.49 3.42
CA ILE A 38 3.93 -0.37 2.04
C ILE A 38 3.13 -1.62 1.71
N LEU A 39 1.85 -1.45 1.40
CA LEU A 39 0.98 -2.50 0.90
C LEU A 39 0.84 -2.39 -0.61
N SER A 40 1.18 -3.45 -1.32
CA SER A 40 1.00 -3.49 -2.77
C SER A 40 0.74 -4.90 -3.29
N PRO A 41 0.00 -5.04 -4.40
CA PRO A 41 0.00 -6.25 -5.20
C PRO A 41 1.38 -6.71 -5.65
N ASN A 42 2.31 -5.77 -5.89
CA ASN A 42 3.56 -6.01 -6.61
C ASN A 42 4.80 -6.09 -5.72
N VAL A 43 4.61 -6.14 -4.41
CA VAL A 43 5.66 -6.50 -3.45
C VAL A 43 5.51 -7.97 -3.09
N ASP A 44 6.58 -8.57 -2.56
CA ASP A 44 6.53 -9.90 -1.98
C ASP A 44 6.81 -9.81 -0.46
N ASP A 45 6.09 -10.63 0.32
CA ASP A 45 6.11 -10.59 1.80
C ASP A 45 7.51 -10.93 2.38
N ASP A 46 8.37 -11.57 1.59
CA ASP A 46 9.70 -12.04 1.99
C ASP A 46 10.83 -11.01 1.75
N GLU A 47 10.56 -9.92 1.01
CA GLU A 47 11.58 -8.92 0.66
C GLU A 47 11.97 -8.04 1.86
N ALA A 48 10.98 -7.62 2.65
CA ALA A 48 11.21 -6.87 3.88
C ALA A 48 9.95 -6.87 4.77
N PRO A 49 10.11 -6.82 6.12
CA PRO A 49 8.97 -6.75 7.03
C PRO A 49 8.05 -5.53 6.86
N SER A 50 8.56 -4.47 6.22
CA SER A 50 7.79 -3.25 5.91
C SER A 50 7.03 -3.33 4.59
N LEU A 51 7.16 -4.41 3.83
CA LEU A 51 6.44 -4.66 2.59
C LEU A 51 5.39 -5.74 2.85
N VAL A 52 4.16 -5.49 2.45
CA VAL A 52 3.06 -6.44 2.62
C VAL A 52 2.31 -6.61 1.32
N ARG A 53 2.19 -7.86 0.89
CA ARG A 53 1.51 -8.24 -0.33
C ARG A 53 0.00 -8.15 -0.18
N VAL A 54 -0.62 -7.50 -1.15
CA VAL A 54 -2.08 -7.52 -1.33
C VAL A 54 -2.44 -8.64 -2.31
N PRO A 55 -3.39 -9.53 -1.98
CA PRO A 55 -3.86 -10.57 -2.90
C PRO A 55 -4.33 -9.97 -4.22
N ALA A 56 -3.73 -10.42 -5.32
CA ALA A 56 -3.92 -9.84 -6.64
C ALA A 56 -3.76 -10.89 -7.74
N VAL A 57 -4.27 -10.55 -8.92
CA VAL A 57 -4.11 -11.33 -10.16
C VAL A 57 -3.37 -10.50 -11.20
N SER A 58 -2.55 -11.17 -12.00
CA SER A 58 -1.93 -10.57 -13.18
C SER A 58 -3.02 -10.31 -14.23
N LEU A 59 -3.03 -9.12 -14.81
CA LEU A 59 -3.94 -8.81 -15.91
C LEU A 59 -3.28 -9.13 -17.25
N PRO A 60 -3.95 -9.89 -18.13
CA PRO A 60 -3.46 -10.09 -19.50
C PRO A 60 -3.23 -8.74 -20.20
N GLY A 61 -2.05 -8.56 -20.78
CA GLY A 61 -1.68 -7.33 -21.51
C GLY A 61 -1.14 -6.18 -20.64
N ILE A 62 -1.09 -6.34 -19.31
CA ILE A 62 -0.46 -5.35 -18.40
C ILE A 62 0.73 -6.01 -17.70
N HIS A 63 1.90 -5.88 -18.31
CA HIS A 63 3.13 -6.44 -17.75
C HIS A 63 3.61 -5.60 -16.55
N GLY A 64 4.07 -6.28 -15.50
CA GLY A 64 4.66 -5.64 -14.32
C GLY A 64 3.67 -5.15 -13.26
N TYR A 65 2.35 -5.19 -13.52
CA TYR A 65 1.34 -4.77 -12.54
C TYR A 65 0.26 -5.83 -12.33
N ARG A 66 -0.06 -6.08 -11.06
CA ARG A 66 -1.14 -6.95 -10.61
C ARG A 66 -2.28 -6.10 -10.04
N MET A 67 -3.52 -6.52 -10.32
CA MET A 67 -4.72 -5.88 -9.76
C MET A 67 -5.21 -6.64 -8.53
N PRO A 68 -5.50 -5.96 -7.41
CA PRO A 68 -6.11 -6.60 -6.24
C PRO A 68 -7.35 -7.37 -6.63
N VAL A 69 -7.51 -8.59 -6.09
CA VAL A 69 -8.64 -9.47 -6.42
C VAL A 69 -10.00 -8.92 -5.97
N SER A 70 -10.00 -8.06 -4.95
CA SER A 70 -11.17 -7.31 -4.52
C SER A 70 -10.79 -6.20 -3.55
N VAL A 71 -11.65 -5.18 -3.45
CA VAL A 71 -11.56 -4.13 -2.43
C VAL A 71 -11.59 -4.74 -1.02
N ALA A 72 -12.43 -5.76 -0.80
CA ALA A 72 -12.57 -6.40 0.50
C ALA A 72 -11.29 -7.14 0.92
N ALA A 73 -10.62 -7.83 -0.01
CA ALA A 73 -9.36 -8.52 0.29
C ALA A 73 -8.25 -7.53 0.65
N ALA A 74 -8.11 -6.44 -0.14
CA ALA A 74 -7.18 -5.36 0.16
C ALA A 74 -7.49 -4.71 1.52
N ALA A 75 -8.76 -4.41 1.80
CA ALA A 75 -9.20 -3.85 3.07
C ALA A 75 -8.92 -4.76 4.27
N ARG A 76 -9.03 -6.09 4.12
CA ARG A 76 -8.66 -7.03 5.19
C ARG A 76 -7.16 -7.01 5.48
N ARG A 77 -6.30 -7.01 4.45
CA ARG A 77 -4.84 -6.90 4.63
C ARG A 77 -4.47 -5.56 5.25
N LEU A 78 -5.07 -4.46 4.76
CA LEU A 78 -4.87 -3.13 5.31
C LEU A 78 -5.30 -3.04 6.77
N ARG A 79 -6.45 -3.62 7.14
CA ARG A 79 -6.91 -3.68 8.54
C ARG A 79 -5.97 -4.51 9.41
N ALA A 80 -5.48 -5.64 8.90
CA ALA A 80 -4.56 -6.51 9.64
C ALA A 80 -3.22 -5.82 9.94
N ALA A 81 -2.80 -4.86 9.11
CA ALA A 81 -1.62 -4.05 9.38
C ALA A 81 -1.81 -3.06 10.55
N GLN A 82 -3.06 -2.81 10.97
CA GLN A 82 -3.45 -1.86 12.02
C GLN A 82 -2.89 -0.44 11.79
N PRO A 83 -3.30 0.25 10.71
CA PRO A 83 -2.86 1.62 10.42
C PRO A 83 -3.48 2.64 11.37
N ASP A 84 -2.69 3.64 11.76
CA ASP A 84 -3.16 4.88 12.37
C ASP A 84 -3.46 5.95 11.29
N LEU A 85 -2.77 5.87 10.15
CA LEU A 85 -2.94 6.73 8.97
C LEU A 85 -2.77 5.90 7.70
N ILE A 86 -3.66 6.10 6.74
CA ILE A 86 -3.61 5.45 5.42
C ILE A 86 -3.30 6.51 4.36
N GLU A 87 -2.34 6.22 3.50
CA GLU A 87 -2.05 7.01 2.30
C GLU A 87 -2.28 6.13 1.06
N ALA A 88 -3.14 6.57 0.15
CA ALA A 88 -3.50 5.86 -1.07
C ALA A 88 -2.82 6.50 -2.28
N GLY A 89 -2.01 5.72 -2.98
CA GLY A 89 -1.24 6.15 -4.16
C GLY A 89 -1.82 5.70 -5.50
N ASP A 90 -3.13 5.40 -5.56
CA ASP A 90 -3.87 5.10 -6.80
C ASP A 90 -5.35 5.45 -6.64
N ALA A 91 -6.13 5.35 -7.73
CA ALA A 91 -7.58 5.58 -7.73
C ALA A 91 -8.42 4.29 -7.87
N GLY A 92 -7.80 3.12 -7.74
CA GLY A 92 -8.41 1.82 -7.90
C GLY A 92 -8.67 1.11 -6.58
N HIS A 93 -8.51 -0.21 -6.58
CA HIS A 93 -8.88 -1.09 -5.47
C HIS A 93 -8.23 -0.70 -4.13
N SER A 94 -7.00 -0.16 -4.15
CA SER A 94 -6.31 0.31 -2.95
C SER A 94 -7.01 1.51 -2.33
N ALA A 95 -7.35 2.53 -3.13
CA ALA A 95 -8.07 3.70 -2.65
C ALA A 95 -9.46 3.34 -2.13
N TRP A 96 -10.18 2.46 -2.82
CA TRP A 96 -11.47 1.97 -2.33
C TRP A 96 -11.34 1.21 -1.01
N ALA A 97 -10.24 0.47 -0.80
CA ALA A 97 -9.98 -0.21 0.46
C ALA A 97 -9.68 0.79 1.59
N ALA A 98 -8.89 1.83 1.31
CA ALA A 98 -8.61 2.92 2.25
C ALA A 98 -9.89 3.66 2.66
N LEU A 99 -10.71 4.07 1.68
CA LEU A 99 -12.00 4.73 1.92
C LEU A 99 -12.94 3.86 2.75
N ARG A 100 -12.99 2.55 2.47
CA ARG A 100 -13.81 1.61 3.24
C ARG A 100 -13.37 1.53 4.71
N LEU A 101 -12.06 1.53 5.00
CA LEU A 101 -11.57 1.53 6.37
C LEU A 101 -11.85 2.86 7.07
N ARG A 102 -11.65 3.99 6.39
CA ARG A 102 -12.03 5.30 6.91
C ARG A 102 -13.50 5.34 7.32
N GLN A 103 -14.40 4.92 6.43
CA GLN A 103 -15.84 4.92 6.71
C GLN A 103 -16.25 4.00 7.86
N ARG A 104 -15.60 2.83 7.99
CA ARG A 104 -16.00 1.82 8.98
C ARG A 104 -15.33 1.97 10.34
N LEU A 105 -14.10 2.49 10.37
CA LEU A 105 -13.24 2.50 11.56
C LEU A 105 -12.79 3.91 11.95
N GLY A 106 -13.11 4.94 11.15
CA GLY A 106 -12.69 6.32 11.41
C GLY A 106 -11.19 6.59 11.17
N ILE A 107 -10.45 5.63 10.62
CA ILE A 107 -9.01 5.79 10.35
C ILE A 107 -8.82 6.87 9.27
N PRO A 108 -7.99 7.90 9.51
CA PRO A 108 -7.67 8.92 8.51
C PRO A 108 -7.10 8.30 7.24
N ALA A 109 -7.57 8.78 6.09
CA ALA A 109 -7.10 8.37 4.78
C ALA A 109 -6.82 9.60 3.90
N ILE A 110 -5.64 9.63 3.29
CA ILE A 110 -5.18 10.67 2.36
C ILE A 110 -4.94 10.02 1.01
N ALA A 111 -5.17 10.75 -0.08
CA ALA A 111 -4.83 10.32 -1.44
C ALA A 111 -3.82 11.29 -2.06
N PHE A 112 -2.88 10.78 -2.84
CA PHE A 112 -1.86 11.57 -3.54
C PHE A 112 -1.56 10.96 -4.91
N TYR A 113 -1.09 11.78 -5.85
CA TYR A 113 -0.74 11.40 -7.22
C TYR A 113 0.56 12.10 -7.64
#